data_AF-A0AAJ3DCA2-F1
#
_entry.id   AF-A0AAJ3DCA2-F1
#
_cell.length_a   1.000
_cell.length_b   1.000
_cell.length_c   1.000
_cell.angle_alpha   90.00
_cell.angle_beta   90.00
_cell.angle_gamma   90.00
#
_symmetry.space_group_name_H-M   'P 1'
#
loop_
_entity.id
_entity.type
_entity.pdbx_description
1 polymer ?
#
loop_
_entity_poly.entity_id
_entity_poly.type
_entity_poly.pdbx_seq_one_letter_code
_entity_poly.pdbx_strand_id
1 'polypeptide(L)'
;MGKIKELDKKHHHNLGVQRMTMYLNRDEEIDQRINPKRVRRLMHIDGIRADIRKKRHNRIKANEMYITDNVMNQDFTTSSPNEKWATDMTELRYGRNLEHALKLSA
;
A
#
# COMPACT_ATOMS: atom_id res chain seq x y z
N MET A 1 5.16 35.17 12.93
CA MET A 1 4.83 33.74 13.18
C MET A 1 6.13 32.94 13.07
N GLY A 2 6.30 31.83 13.79
CA GLY A 2 7.51 31.00 13.64
C GLY A 2 7.62 30.37 12.25
N LYS A 3 8.83 30.28 11.69
CA LYS A 3 9.12 29.80 10.32
C LYS A 3 8.46 28.45 9.96
N ILE A 4 8.36 27.53 10.92
CA ILE A 4 7.66 26.24 10.75
C ILE A 4 6.17 26.42 10.43
N LYS A 5 5.49 27.36 11.11
CA LYS A 5 4.05 27.64 10.88
C LYS A 5 3.82 28.27 9.50
N GLU A 6 4.76 29.06 9.04
CA GLU A 6 4.71 29.68 7.70
C GLU A 6 4.86 28.62 6.61
N LEU A 7 5.89 27.77 6.71
CA LEU A 7 6.10 26.66 5.78
C LEU A 7 4.92 25.68 5.76
N ASP A 8 4.37 25.35 6.93
CA ASP A 8 3.23 24.46 7.05
C ASP A 8 1.99 25.00 6.29
N LYS A 9 1.68 26.28 6.47
CA LYS A 9 0.59 26.96 5.76
C LYS A 9 0.86 27.06 4.25
N LYS A 10 2.08 27.44 3.86
CA LYS A 10 2.49 27.57 2.45
C LYS A 10 2.32 26.27 1.67
N HIS A 11 2.50 25.13 2.34
CA HIS A 11 2.40 23.80 1.74
C HIS A 11 1.12 23.05 2.09
N HIS A 12 0.09 23.74 2.61
CA HIS A 12 -1.21 23.18 2.93
C HIS A 12 -1.13 21.93 3.82
N HIS A 13 -0.32 21.98 4.88
CA HIS A 13 -0.14 20.89 5.83
C HIS A 13 0.44 19.58 5.24
N ASN A 14 1.02 19.59 4.04
CA ASN A 14 1.55 18.37 3.40
C ASN A 14 2.98 18.01 3.85
N LEU A 15 3.61 18.83 4.70
CA LEU A 15 5.00 18.66 5.10
C LEU A 15 5.14 17.85 6.39
N GLY A 16 5.60 16.61 6.24
CA GLY A 16 6.10 15.83 7.37
C GLY A 16 7.46 16.34 7.88
N VAL A 17 7.86 15.84 9.06
CA VAL A 17 9.12 16.22 9.74
C VAL A 17 10.33 16.23 8.80
N GLN A 18 10.48 15.20 7.95
CA GLN A 18 11.62 15.09 7.03
C GLN A 18 11.64 16.23 6.01
N ARG A 19 10.50 16.48 5.34
CA ARG A 19 10.38 17.55 4.35
C ARG A 19 10.51 18.92 5.01
N MET A 20 9.88 19.12 6.17
CA MET A 20 10.02 20.36 6.94
C MET A 20 11.50 20.64 7.29
N THR A 21 12.23 19.61 7.73
CA THR A 21 13.67 19.74 8.04
C THR A 21 14.49 20.07 6.78
N MET A 22 14.15 19.47 5.65
CA MET A 22 14.80 19.74 4.36
C MET A 22 14.57 21.17 3.88
N TYR A 23 13.35 21.72 4.02
CA TYR A 23 13.06 23.11 3.70
C TYR A 23 13.80 24.08 4.61
N LEU A 24 13.78 23.84 5.93
CA LEU A 24 14.49 24.67 6.90
C LEU A 24 16.01 24.66 6.68
N ASN A 25 16.60 23.52 6.32
CA ASN A 25 18.05 23.43 6.07
C ASN A 25 18.47 23.99 4.70
N ARG A 26 17.52 24.39 3.86
CA ARG A 26 17.77 25.09 2.59
C ARG A 26 17.50 26.59 2.69
N ASP A 27 17.03 27.04 3.85
CA ASP A 27 16.71 28.43 4.09
C ASP A 27 18.01 29.20 4.39
N GLU A 28 18.27 30.26 3.63
CA GLU A 28 19.50 31.06 3.76
C GLU A 28 19.56 31.83 5.09
N GLU A 29 18.43 32.04 5.78
CA GLU A 29 18.41 32.67 7.10
C GLU A 29 18.83 31.71 8.23
N ILE A 30 19.03 30.42 7.93
CA ILE A 30 19.36 29.40 8.92
C ILE A 30 20.81 28.96 8.71
N ASP A 31 21.72 29.58 9.47
CA ASP A 31 23.16 29.32 9.40
C ASP A 31 23.57 27.91 9.86
N GLN A 32 22.70 27.21 10.59
CA GLN A 32 23.01 25.92 11.18
C GLN A 32 22.06 24.83 10.72
N ARG A 33 22.63 23.67 10.39
CA ARG A 33 21.84 22.49 10.03
C ARG A 33 20.98 22.03 11.20
N ILE A 34 19.67 22.09 11.02
CA ILE A 34 18.67 21.69 12.00
C ILE A 34 18.51 20.17 12.00
N ASN A 35 18.53 19.61 13.21
CA ASN A 35 18.26 18.20 13.45
C ASN A 35 16.74 17.90 13.31
N PRO A 36 16.34 16.83 12.59
CA PRO A 36 14.94 16.41 12.48
C PRO A 36 14.22 16.22 13.83
N LYS A 37 14.93 15.83 14.90
CA LYS A 37 14.37 15.69 16.25
C LYS A 37 13.85 17.03 16.79
N ARG A 38 14.58 18.13 16.53
CA ARG A 38 14.17 19.48 16.93
C ARG A 38 12.91 19.91 16.18
N VAL A 39 12.87 19.66 14.87
CA VAL A 39 11.69 19.94 14.03
C VAL A 39 10.48 19.17 14.52
N ARG A 40 10.62 17.86 14.79
CA ARG A 40 9.55 17.03 15.35
C ARG A 40 8.99 17.61 16.65
N ARG A 41 9.88 18.00 17.58
CA ARG A 41 9.48 18.58 18.88
C ARG A 41 8.69 19.88 18.68
N LEU A 42 9.16 20.77 17.81
CA LEU A 42 8.48 22.04 17.53
C LEU A 42 7.13 21.83 16.83
N MET A 43 7.06 20.96 15.82
CA MET A 43 5.80 20.60 15.17
C MET A 43 4.80 20.04 16.18
N HIS A 44 5.25 19.21 17.13
CA HIS A 44 4.39 18.66 18.18
C HIS A 44 3.86 19.75 19.13
N ILE A 45 4.72 20.65 19.59
CA ILE A 45 4.32 21.79 20.46
C ILE A 45 3.31 22.68 19.74
N ASP A 46 3.50 22.91 18.46
CA ASP A 46 2.62 23.75 17.63
C ASP A 46 1.37 23.01 17.13
N GLY A 47 1.19 21.72 17.45
CA GLY A 47 0.06 20.92 17.00
C GLY A 47 0.04 20.61 15.49
N ILE A 48 1.16 20.81 14.79
CA ILE A 48 1.27 20.62 13.34
C ILE A 48 1.45 19.14 13.02
N ARG A 49 0.59 18.62 12.14
CA ARG A 49 0.66 17.25 11.63
C ARG A 49 0.56 17.29 10.11
N ALA A 50 1.35 16.43 9.46
CA ALA A 50 1.27 16.30 8.01
C ALA A 50 -0.02 15.57 7.61
N ASP A 51 -0.77 16.15 6.67
CA ASP A 51 -1.90 15.50 6.03
C ASP A 51 -1.38 14.47 5.01
N ILE A 52 -1.31 13.21 5.45
CA ILE A 52 -0.84 12.10 4.63
C ILE A 52 -2.07 11.40 4.06
N ARG A 53 -2.30 11.57 2.75
CA ARG A 53 -3.31 10.80 2.02
C ARG A 53 -3.00 9.30 2.13
N LYS A 54 -3.95 8.53 2.65
CA LYS A 54 -3.87 7.06 2.62
C LYS A 54 -3.75 6.59 1.17
N LYS A 55 -2.74 5.75 0.88
CA LYS A 55 -2.60 5.11 -0.43
C LYS A 55 -3.87 4.30 -0.72
N ARG A 56 -4.58 4.63 -1.80
CA ARG A 56 -5.71 3.83 -2.28
C ARG A 56 -5.16 2.52 -2.85
N HIS A 57 -5.63 1.39 -2.36
CA HIS A 57 -5.31 0.09 -2.93
C HIS A 57 -6.04 -0.05 -4.27
N ASN A 58 -5.30 -0.08 -5.37
CA ASN A 58 -5.88 -0.25 -6.70
C ASN A 58 -6.10 -1.75 -6.93
N ARG A 59 -7.34 -2.24 -6.74
CA ARG A 59 -7.73 -3.65 -6.96
C ARG A 59 -7.57 -4.13 -8.41
N ILE A 60 -7.19 -3.24 -9.34
CA ILE A 60 -7.15 -3.49 -10.78
C ILE A 60 -5.91 -4.29 -11.22
N LYS A 61 -4.97 -4.61 -10.33
CA LYS A 61 -3.83 -5.50 -10.64
C LYS A 61 -4.02 -6.90 -10.04
N ALA A 62 -4.94 -7.68 -10.61
CA ALA A 62 -5.02 -9.12 -10.37
C ALA A 62 -5.78 -9.92 -11.46
N ASN A 63 -6.05 -9.34 -12.65
CA ASN A 63 -6.76 -10.04 -13.72
C ASN A 63 -5.88 -10.29 -14.95
N GLU A 64 -4.61 -10.63 -14.73
CA GLU A 64 -3.93 -11.55 -15.65
C GLU A 64 -4.12 -12.98 -15.10
N MET A 65 -5.36 -13.32 -14.76
CA MET A 65 -5.73 -14.73 -14.78
C MET A 65 -5.78 -15.10 -16.26
N TYR A 66 -5.05 -16.14 -16.63
CA TYR A 66 -5.23 -16.83 -17.90
C TYR A 66 -6.71 -17.24 -17.95
N ILE A 67 -7.57 -16.42 -18.57
CA ILE A 67 -8.96 -16.77 -18.82
C ILE A 67 -8.88 -17.80 -19.93
N THR A 68 -8.69 -19.06 -19.53
CA THR A 68 -8.93 -20.18 -20.44
C THR A 68 -10.42 -20.19 -20.73
N ASP A 69 -10.80 -20.51 -21.95
CA ASP A 69 -12.20 -20.69 -22.29
C ASP A 69 -12.82 -21.71 -21.33
N ASN A 70 -14.01 -21.41 -20.80
CA ASN A 70 -14.76 -22.34 -19.95
C ASN A 70 -15.30 -23.48 -20.82
N VAL A 71 -14.44 -24.44 -21.13
CA VAL A 71 -14.75 -25.58 -22.02
C VAL A 71 -15.95 -26.39 -21.51
N MET A 72 -16.12 -26.48 -20.18
CA MET A 72 -17.18 -27.27 -19.58
C MET A 72 -18.52 -26.55 -19.61
N ASN A 73 -18.54 -25.21 -19.49
CA ASN A 73 -19.75 -24.37 -19.49
C ASN A 73 -20.92 -24.92 -18.63
N GLN A 74 -20.60 -25.60 -17.52
CA GLN A 74 -21.57 -26.30 -16.65
C GLN A 74 -22.42 -27.38 -17.35
N ASP A 75 -21.98 -27.86 -18.52
CA ASP A 75 -22.57 -29.00 -19.20
C ASP A 75 -21.97 -30.31 -18.68
N PHE A 76 -22.71 -30.98 -17.80
CA PHE A 76 -22.38 -32.28 -17.23
C PHE A 76 -23.01 -33.45 -18.00
N THR A 77 -23.68 -33.21 -19.13
CA THR A 77 -24.27 -34.29 -19.91
C THR A 77 -23.19 -35.07 -20.67
N THR A 78 -23.27 -36.41 -20.63
CA THR A 78 -22.36 -37.32 -21.32
C THR A 78 -23.15 -38.50 -21.91
N SER A 79 -22.68 -39.04 -23.03
CA SER A 79 -23.31 -40.19 -23.69
C SER A 79 -22.73 -41.51 -23.17
N SER A 80 -21.47 -41.49 -22.71
CA SER A 80 -20.76 -42.65 -22.16
C SER A 80 -19.97 -42.27 -20.90
N PRO A 81 -19.60 -43.24 -20.05
CA PRO A 81 -18.64 -43.01 -18.97
C PRO A 81 -17.29 -42.52 -19.50
N ASN A 82 -16.55 -41.76 -18.67
CA ASN A 82 -15.19 -41.26 -18.96
C ASN A 82 -15.05 -40.22 -20.09
N GLU A 83 -16.12 -39.55 -20.51
CA GLU A 83 -16.05 -38.51 -21.55
C GLU A 83 -15.68 -37.11 -21.01
N LYS A 84 -16.00 -36.82 -19.74
CA LYS A 84 -15.72 -35.55 -19.08
C LYS A 84 -15.14 -35.79 -17.69
N TRP A 85 -13.94 -35.28 -17.42
CA TRP A 85 -13.29 -35.37 -16.12
C TRP A 85 -13.11 -33.95 -15.58
N ALA A 86 -13.67 -33.69 -14.40
CA ALA A 86 -13.46 -32.46 -13.67
C ALA A 86 -12.63 -32.77 -12.42
N THR A 87 -11.62 -31.96 -12.16
CA THR A 87 -10.81 -32.06 -10.94
C THR A 87 -10.87 -30.74 -10.19
N ASP A 88 -11.08 -30.85 -8.89
CA ASP A 88 -11.13 -29.70 -8.01
C ASP A 88 -9.70 -29.43 -7.51
N MET A 89 -9.25 -28.17 -7.60
CA MET A 89 -8.02 -27.73 -6.94
C MET A 89 -8.34 -27.15 -5.57
N THR A 90 -7.61 -27.59 -4.54
CA THR A 90 -7.76 -27.06 -3.18
C THR A 90 -6.48 -26.29 -2.79
N GLU A 91 -6.63 -25.03 -2.38
CA GLU A 91 -5.53 -24.23 -1.81
C GLU A 91 -5.51 -24.43 -0.28
N LEU A 92 -4.43 -25.03 0.22
CA LEU A 92 -4.17 -25.18 1.64
C LEU A 92 -3.20 -24.08 2.09
N ARG A 93 -3.56 -23.31 3.12
CA ARG A 93 -2.70 -22.29 3.72
C ARG A 93 -2.09 -22.75 5.03
N TYR A 94 -0.81 -22.47 5.24
CA TYR A 94 -0.07 -22.90 6.43
C TYR A 94 1.04 -21.90 6.84
N GLY A 95 1.66 -22.11 8.01
CA GLY A 95 2.64 -21.21 8.63
C GLY A 95 2.04 -20.34 9.74
N ARG A 96 2.89 -19.66 10.54
CA ARG A 96 2.48 -18.93 11.75
C ARG A 96 1.44 -17.83 11.48
N ASN A 97 1.45 -17.27 10.27
CA ASN A 97 0.54 -16.22 9.82
C ASN A 97 -0.14 -16.57 8.48
N LEU A 98 -0.30 -17.86 8.17
CA LEU A 98 -0.82 -18.32 6.86
C LEU A 98 0.00 -17.78 5.67
N GLU A 99 1.31 -17.68 5.87
CA GLU A 99 2.25 -17.04 4.93
C GLU A 99 2.60 -17.94 3.73
N HIS A 100 2.31 -19.23 3.82
CA HIS A 100 2.54 -20.20 2.76
C HIS A 100 1.23 -20.77 2.22
N ALA A 101 1.21 -21.03 0.91
CA ALA A 101 0.09 -21.66 0.22
C ALA A 101 0.60 -22.85 -0.58
N LEU A 102 -0.08 -23.99 -0.43
CA LEU A 102 0.14 -25.20 -1.21
C LEU A 102 -1.12 -25.47 -2.04
N LYS A 103 -0.96 -25.72 -3.34
CA LYS A 103 -2.06 -26.13 -4.21
C LYS A 103 -2.03 -27.65 -4.35
N LEU A 104 -3.13 -28.28 -3.99
CA LEU A 104 -3.34 -29.72 -4.12
C LEU A 104 -4.38 -29.95 -5.22
N SER A 105 -4.11 -30.90 -6.11
CA SER A 105 -5.07 -31.39 -7.11
C SER A 105 -5.44 -32.82 -6.75
N ALA A 106 -6.74 -33.12 -6.83
CA ALA A 106 -7.26 -34.49 -6.72
C ALA A 106 -7.03 -35.29 -8.00
#